data_AF-A0A975PBB4-F1
#
_entry.id   AF-A0A975PBB4-F1
#
_cell.length_a   1.000
_cell.length_b   1.000
_cell.length_c   1.000
_cell.angle_alpha   90.00
_cell.angle_beta   90.00
_cell.angle_gamma   90.00
#
_symmetry.space_group_name_H-M   'P 1'
#
loop_
_entity.id
_entity.type
_entity.pdbx_description
1 polymer ?
#
loop_
_entity_poly.entity_id
_entity_poly.type
_entity_poly.pdbx_seq_one_letter_code
_entity_poly.pdbx_strand_id
1 'polypeptide(L)'
;MYAKNLSLLLHRELSEQLSYDETLKRFESLRGCGQLPRGRNRAAQRLFNDEIASAILGYVPTGSELAGHVALIMGDLRAVGGESASFKGAASLRAAMAALFANDDDCNSLMSLTLSIARIPGNDEYQAKLIFEEDGQRRTISYVSKYALSLAAVGAEKEFDHDRPLSTNTRQLVLNREFFRQLKRDVDLSRHLDRPLETDWREYETEEERNAFHERLGARKGSLF
;
A
#
# COMPACT_ATOMS: atom_id res chain seq x y z
N MET A 1 -6.75 0.64 11.66
CA MET A 1 -6.96 1.80 10.77
C MET A 1 -8.17 1.59 9.89
N TYR A 2 -8.95 2.62 9.60
CA TYR A 2 -10.08 2.59 8.66
C TYR A 2 -9.66 3.06 7.26
N ALA A 3 -10.40 2.66 6.23
CA ALA A 3 -10.10 3.02 4.84
C ALA A 3 -10.03 4.53 4.59
N LYS A 4 -10.91 5.32 5.21
CA LYS A 4 -10.90 6.79 5.10
C LYS A 4 -9.65 7.43 5.69
N ASN A 5 -9.19 6.92 6.84
CA ASN A 5 -7.97 7.45 7.46
C ASN A 5 -6.75 7.10 6.60
N LEU A 6 -6.72 5.89 6.05
CA LEU A 6 -5.68 5.47 5.13
C LEU A 6 -5.71 6.30 3.83
N SER A 7 -6.87 6.59 3.25
CA SER A 7 -6.97 7.39 2.03
C SER A 7 -6.46 8.81 2.23
N LEU A 8 -6.79 9.44 3.35
CA LEU A 8 -6.28 10.78 3.71
C LEU A 8 -4.76 10.77 3.90
N LEU A 9 -4.23 9.77 4.62
CA LEU A 9 -2.80 9.63 4.83
C LEU A 9 -2.06 9.41 3.51
N LEU A 10 -2.46 8.40 2.73
CA LEU A 10 -1.81 8.10 1.45
C LEU A 10 -1.98 9.23 0.44
N HIS A 11 -3.08 9.98 0.49
CA HIS A 11 -3.23 11.18 -0.33
C HIS A 11 -2.16 12.22 0.01
N ARG A 12 -2.01 12.53 1.30
CA ARG A 12 -1.02 13.51 1.78
C ARG A 12 0.40 13.08 1.44
N GLU A 13 0.75 11.82 1.67
CA GLU A 13 2.13 11.34 1.53
C GLU A 13 2.52 10.99 0.09
N LEU A 14 1.56 10.54 -0.75
CA LEU A 14 1.86 9.92 -2.05
C LEU A 14 1.14 10.58 -3.24
N SER A 15 0.39 11.66 -3.04
CA SER A 15 -0.44 12.28 -4.09
C SER A 15 -0.39 13.80 -4.13
N GLU A 16 0.74 14.42 -3.78
CA GLU A 16 0.93 15.89 -3.77
C GLU A 16 0.43 16.65 -5.03
N GLN A 17 0.30 15.99 -6.17
CA GLN A 17 -0.15 16.59 -7.44
C GLN A 17 -1.56 16.18 -7.89
N LEU A 18 -2.22 15.23 -7.22
CA LEU A 18 -3.54 14.72 -7.62
C LEU A 18 -4.63 15.29 -6.72
N SER A 19 -5.85 15.40 -7.23
CA SER A 19 -7.00 15.74 -6.40
C SER A 19 -7.33 14.60 -5.44
N TYR A 20 -8.04 14.92 -4.36
CA TYR A 20 -8.54 13.88 -3.46
C TYR A 20 -9.53 12.93 -4.17
N ASP A 21 -10.29 13.43 -5.16
CA ASP A 21 -11.18 12.59 -5.98
C ASP A 21 -10.42 11.48 -6.73
N GLU A 22 -9.22 11.76 -7.22
CA GLU A 22 -8.36 10.74 -7.83
C GLU A 22 -7.91 9.69 -6.81
N THR A 23 -7.74 10.08 -5.54
CA THR A 23 -7.50 9.12 -4.46
C THR A 23 -8.74 8.26 -4.19
N LEU A 24 -9.94 8.84 -4.24
CA LEU A 24 -11.17 8.07 -4.07
C LEU A 24 -11.38 7.06 -5.21
N LYS A 25 -11.18 7.47 -6.47
CA LYS A 25 -11.19 6.56 -7.63
C LYS A 25 -10.17 5.43 -7.48
N ARG A 26 -8.99 5.73 -6.93
CA ARG A 26 -7.95 4.73 -6.63
C ARG A 26 -8.47 3.68 -5.64
N PHE A 27 -9.13 4.12 -4.58
CA PHE A 27 -9.73 3.23 -3.58
C PHE A 27 -10.92 2.45 -4.14
N GLU A 28 -11.71 3.04 -5.03
CA GLU A 28 -12.77 2.33 -5.76
C GLU A 28 -12.21 1.24 -6.67
N SER A 29 -11.14 1.51 -7.42
CA SER A 29 -10.43 0.51 -8.23
C SER A 29 -9.90 -0.64 -7.36
N LEU A 30 -9.29 -0.32 -6.21
CA LEU A 30 -8.84 -1.33 -5.24
C LEU A 30 -9.99 -2.20 -4.72
N ARG A 31 -11.15 -1.61 -4.40
CA ARG A 31 -12.37 -2.37 -4.05
C ARG A 31 -12.83 -3.21 -5.23
N GLY A 32 -12.85 -2.65 -6.44
CA GLY A 32 -13.20 -3.32 -7.71
C GLY A 32 -12.34 -4.54 -8.02
N CYS A 33 -11.10 -4.60 -7.52
CA CYS A 33 -10.22 -5.77 -7.62
C CYS A 33 -10.14 -6.63 -6.34
N GLY A 34 -11.02 -6.40 -5.36
CA GLY A 34 -11.06 -7.17 -4.11
C GLY A 34 -9.84 -6.94 -3.21
N GLN A 35 -9.10 -5.85 -3.42
CA GLN A 35 -7.91 -5.47 -2.65
C GLN A 35 -8.25 -4.64 -1.41
N LEU A 36 -9.47 -4.08 -1.38
CA LEU A 36 -10.07 -3.44 -0.21
C LEU A 36 -11.50 -3.94 -0.01
N PRO A 37 -12.05 -3.88 1.22
CA PRO A 37 -13.42 -4.28 1.52
C PRO A 37 -14.44 -3.55 0.63
N ARG A 38 -15.40 -4.32 0.09
CA ARG A 38 -16.57 -3.79 -0.63
C ARG A 38 -17.76 -3.58 0.30
N GLY A 39 -18.57 -2.58 -0.02
CA GLY A 39 -19.91 -2.40 0.53
C GLY A 39 -20.02 -1.50 1.78
N ARG A 40 -21.22 -0.93 1.93
CA ARG A 40 -21.59 0.11 2.90
C ARG A 40 -21.33 -0.23 4.37
N ASN A 41 -21.47 -1.50 4.75
CA ASN A 41 -21.35 -1.94 6.15
C ASN A 41 -19.90 -2.04 6.65
N ARG A 42 -18.90 -1.79 5.80
CA ARG A 42 -17.48 -2.05 6.13
C ARG A 42 -16.60 -0.80 6.15
N ALA A 43 -17.18 0.40 6.00
CA ALA A 43 -16.49 1.65 6.35
C ALA A 43 -16.10 1.69 7.85
N ALA A 44 -16.89 1.02 8.69
CA ALA A 44 -16.64 0.80 10.11
C ALA A 44 -15.78 -0.45 10.40
N GLN A 45 -15.26 -1.13 9.37
CA GLN A 45 -14.32 -2.24 9.53
C GLN A 45 -12.89 -1.70 9.49
N ARG A 46 -12.08 -2.09 10.48
CA ARG A 46 -10.64 -1.83 10.46
C ARG A 46 -10.00 -2.68 9.37
N LEU A 47 -9.13 -2.05 8.60
CA LEU A 47 -8.33 -2.72 7.59
C LEU A 47 -7.31 -3.66 8.24
N PHE A 48 -7.16 -4.83 7.62
CA PHE A 48 -6.08 -5.76 7.88
C PHE A 48 -4.76 -5.28 7.27
N ASN A 49 -3.64 -5.83 7.72
CA ASN A 49 -2.31 -5.42 7.27
C ASN A 49 -2.09 -5.66 5.76
N ASP A 50 -2.68 -6.71 5.21
CA ASP A 50 -2.66 -7.03 3.78
C ASP A 50 -3.47 -6.04 2.94
N GLU A 51 -4.62 -5.58 3.44
CA GLU A 51 -5.43 -4.52 2.82
C GLU A 51 -4.69 -3.17 2.82
N ILE A 52 -3.99 -2.85 3.91
CA ILE A 52 -3.12 -1.67 3.99
C ILE A 52 -1.99 -1.78 2.98
N ALA A 53 -1.32 -2.94 2.89
CA ALA A 53 -0.28 -3.19 1.92
C ALA A 53 -0.79 -3.04 0.48
N SER A 54 -1.95 -3.63 0.16
CA SER A 54 -2.57 -3.48 -1.16
C SER A 54 -2.91 -2.04 -1.51
N ALA A 55 -3.37 -1.23 -0.54
CA ALA A 55 -3.63 0.18 -0.77
C ALA A 55 -2.35 0.96 -1.16
N ILE A 56 -1.22 0.68 -0.49
CA ILE A 56 0.08 1.27 -0.84
C ILE A 56 0.50 0.87 -2.26
N LEU A 57 0.40 -0.43 -2.60
CA LEU A 57 0.70 -0.93 -3.95
C LEU A 57 -0.19 -0.28 -5.02
N GLY A 58 -1.41 0.11 -4.64
CA GLY A 58 -2.32 0.86 -5.48
C GLY A 58 -1.81 2.22 -5.95
N TYR A 59 -0.75 2.79 -5.35
CA TYR A 59 -0.12 4.06 -5.77
C TYR A 59 1.03 3.89 -6.77
N VAL A 60 1.42 2.65 -7.09
CA VAL A 60 2.46 2.35 -8.09
C VAL A 60 2.07 2.69 -9.54
N PRO A 61 0.79 2.64 -9.99
CA PRO A 61 0.40 3.27 -11.25
C PRO A 61 0.09 4.75 -11.07
N THR A 62 0.35 5.55 -12.10
CA THR A 62 -0.02 6.98 -12.12
C THR A 62 -1.54 7.14 -12.16
N GLY A 63 -2.21 6.45 -13.08
CA GLY A 63 -3.67 6.44 -13.20
C GLY A 63 -4.35 5.68 -12.06
N SER A 64 -5.37 6.30 -11.46
CA SER A 64 -6.22 5.75 -10.39
C SER A 64 -6.97 4.49 -10.81
N GLU A 65 -7.42 4.42 -12.07
CA GLU A 65 -8.17 3.29 -12.64
C GLU A 65 -7.41 1.95 -12.58
N LEU A 66 -6.08 1.99 -12.70
CA LEU A 66 -5.23 0.79 -12.73
C LEU A 66 -4.81 0.30 -11.35
N ALA A 67 -5.14 1.03 -10.29
CA ALA A 67 -4.63 0.78 -8.95
C ALA A 67 -4.97 -0.62 -8.41
N GLY A 68 -6.22 -1.06 -8.59
CA GLY A 68 -6.65 -2.38 -8.17
C GLY A 68 -5.90 -3.50 -8.91
N HIS A 69 -5.71 -3.35 -10.22
CA HIS A 69 -5.04 -4.36 -11.04
C HIS A 69 -3.54 -4.44 -10.73
N VAL A 70 -2.87 -3.29 -10.61
CA VAL A 70 -1.45 -3.24 -10.27
C VAL A 70 -1.21 -3.74 -8.85
N ALA A 71 -2.05 -3.38 -7.88
CA ALA A 71 -1.94 -3.90 -6.52
C ALA A 71 -2.07 -5.43 -6.47
N LEU A 72 -2.96 -6.01 -7.27
CA LEU A 72 -3.11 -7.46 -7.39
C LEU A 72 -1.83 -8.11 -7.95
N ILE A 73 -1.29 -7.60 -9.06
CA ILE A 73 -0.08 -8.18 -9.69
C ILE A 73 1.13 -8.02 -8.78
N MET A 74 1.37 -6.80 -8.29
CA MET A 74 2.52 -6.52 -7.43
C MET A 74 2.44 -7.26 -6.10
N GLY A 75 1.24 -7.39 -5.54
CA GLY A 75 1.02 -8.10 -4.28
C GLY A 75 1.36 -9.59 -4.36
N ASP A 76 1.34 -10.16 -5.56
CA ASP A 76 1.63 -11.57 -5.85
C ASP A 76 3.08 -11.83 -6.32
N LEU A 77 3.92 -10.78 -6.35
CA LEU A 77 5.35 -10.93 -6.61
C LEU A 77 6.00 -11.83 -5.56
N ARG A 78 6.97 -12.63 -5.99
CA ARG A 78 7.65 -13.65 -5.18
C ARG A 78 9.11 -13.30 -5.02
N ALA A 79 9.66 -13.58 -3.84
CA ALA A 79 11.07 -13.35 -3.59
C ALA A 79 11.94 -14.21 -4.51
N VAL A 80 13.00 -13.60 -5.04
CA VAL A 80 14.11 -14.34 -5.63
C VAL A 80 14.73 -15.21 -4.52
N GLY A 81 14.99 -16.48 -4.80
CA GLY A 81 15.40 -17.46 -3.79
C GLY A 81 14.24 -18.20 -3.10
N GLY A 82 12.99 -17.87 -3.45
CA GLY A 82 11.79 -18.50 -2.88
C GLY A 82 11.43 -17.98 -1.50
N GLU A 83 10.47 -18.63 -0.83
CA GLU A 83 9.94 -18.18 0.47
C GLU A 83 11.02 -18.15 1.56
N SER A 84 11.99 -19.06 1.56
CA SER A 84 13.09 -19.05 2.54
C SER A 84 13.99 -17.82 2.44
N ALA A 85 14.05 -17.18 1.27
CA ALA A 85 14.82 -15.96 1.05
C ALA A 85 13.97 -14.68 1.20
N SER A 86 12.66 -14.82 1.44
CA SER A 86 11.76 -13.68 1.57
C SER A 86 11.76 -13.09 2.98
N PHE A 87 11.23 -11.89 3.11
CA PHE A 87 11.15 -11.22 4.40
C PHE A 87 10.24 -12.01 5.33
N LYS A 88 10.80 -12.52 6.43
CA LYS A 88 10.10 -13.37 7.42
C LYS A 88 9.40 -14.60 6.82
N GLY A 89 9.91 -15.16 5.72
CA GLY A 89 9.29 -16.33 5.10
C GLY A 89 7.95 -16.02 4.41
N ALA A 90 7.65 -14.75 4.15
CA ALA A 90 6.43 -14.35 3.46
C ALA A 90 6.32 -14.95 2.05
N ALA A 91 5.15 -15.52 1.75
CA ALA A 91 4.91 -16.13 0.45
C ALA A 91 4.93 -15.13 -0.71
N SER A 92 4.56 -13.87 -0.48
CA SER A 92 4.49 -12.82 -1.52
C SER A 92 4.85 -11.44 -1.00
N LEU A 93 5.02 -10.46 -1.91
CA LEU A 93 5.29 -9.07 -1.53
C LEU A 93 4.21 -8.50 -0.62
N ARG A 94 2.93 -8.76 -0.89
CA ARG A 94 1.83 -8.30 -0.02
C ARG A 94 1.95 -8.90 1.38
N ALA A 95 2.29 -10.18 1.49
CA ALA A 95 2.51 -10.82 2.79
C ALA A 95 3.73 -10.25 3.52
N ALA A 96 4.82 -9.95 2.80
CA ALA A 96 6.01 -9.32 3.35
C ALA A 96 5.69 -7.92 3.90
N MET A 97 4.96 -7.12 3.11
CA MET A 97 4.51 -5.79 3.55
C MET A 97 3.55 -5.89 4.75
N ALA A 98 2.66 -6.88 4.77
CA ALA A 98 1.77 -7.10 5.91
C ALA A 98 2.53 -7.47 7.19
N ALA A 99 3.63 -8.24 7.06
CA ALA A 99 4.53 -8.59 8.16
C ALA A 99 5.26 -7.37 8.72
N LEU A 100 5.66 -6.40 7.88
CA LEU A 100 6.25 -5.13 8.36
C LEU A 100 5.32 -4.39 9.33
N PHE A 101 4.01 -4.49 9.15
CA PHE A 101 3.03 -3.84 10.03
C PHE A 101 2.60 -4.72 11.22
N ALA A 102 3.14 -5.93 11.37
CA ALA A 102 2.73 -6.86 12.42
C ALA A 102 3.42 -6.59 13.76
N ASN A 103 4.70 -6.16 13.75
CA ASN A 103 5.45 -5.80 14.95
C ASN A 103 6.36 -4.59 14.69
N ASP A 104 6.81 -3.93 15.77
CA ASP A 104 7.58 -2.69 15.72
C ASP A 104 9.00 -2.93 15.19
N ASP A 105 9.63 -4.03 15.58
CA ASP A 105 11.00 -4.36 15.21
C ASP A 105 11.16 -4.53 13.70
N ASP A 106 10.22 -5.23 13.05
CA ASP A 106 10.21 -5.46 11.59
C ASP A 106 9.95 -4.17 10.82
N CYS A 107 9.12 -3.27 11.36
CA CYS A 107 8.92 -1.96 10.75
C CYS A 107 10.15 -1.06 10.91
N ASN A 108 10.79 -1.10 12.07
CA ASN A 108 11.97 -0.29 12.37
C ASN A 108 13.22 -0.80 11.62
N SER A 109 13.29 -2.10 11.34
CA SER A 109 14.40 -2.70 10.59
C SER A 109 14.40 -2.28 9.12
N LEU A 110 13.23 -2.02 8.55
CA LEU A 110 13.09 -1.56 7.17
C LEU A 110 13.86 -0.27 6.92
N MET A 111 14.67 -0.25 5.86
CA MET A 111 15.33 0.95 5.38
C MET A 111 14.55 1.58 4.22
N SER A 112 14.16 0.76 3.24
CA SER A 112 13.39 1.23 2.08
C SER A 112 12.68 0.09 1.35
N LEU A 113 11.53 0.41 0.74
CA LEU A 113 10.86 -0.39 -0.27
C LEU A 113 10.85 0.38 -1.59
N THR A 114 11.38 -0.22 -2.65
CA THR A 114 11.27 0.29 -4.02
C THR A 114 10.29 -0.57 -4.80
N LEU A 115 9.32 0.06 -5.44
CA LEU A 115 8.30 -0.56 -6.28
C LEU A 115 8.50 -0.06 -7.71
N SER A 116 8.80 -0.97 -8.64
CA SER A 116 9.16 -0.66 -10.03
C SER A 116 8.12 -1.20 -10.99
N ILE A 117 7.74 -0.38 -11.97
CA ILE A 117 6.91 -0.77 -13.11
C ILE A 117 7.59 -0.30 -14.41
N ALA A 118 7.77 -1.22 -15.35
CA ALA A 118 8.23 -0.94 -16.70
C ALA A 118 7.11 -1.28 -17.69
N ARG A 119 6.72 -0.30 -18.51
CA ARG A 119 5.78 -0.54 -19.61
C ARG A 119 6.56 -0.96 -20.84
N ILE A 120 6.46 -2.22 -21.20
CA ILE A 120 7.13 -2.80 -22.37
C ILE A 120 6.06 -3.04 -23.44
N PRO A 121 6.36 -2.90 -24.75
CA PRO A 121 5.38 -3.22 -25.78
C PRO A 121 4.75 -4.61 -25.58
N GLY A 122 3.44 -4.63 -25.34
CA GLY A 122 2.67 -5.86 -25.15
C GLY A 122 2.58 -6.42 -23.72
N ASN A 123 3.36 -5.92 -22.74
CA ASN A 123 3.24 -6.34 -21.34
C ASN A 123 3.87 -5.34 -20.35
N ASP A 124 3.30 -5.27 -19.15
CA ASP A 124 3.92 -4.54 -18.04
C ASP A 124 4.78 -5.50 -17.21
N GLU A 125 5.99 -5.08 -16.88
CA GLU A 125 6.88 -5.81 -15.98
C GLU A 125 6.92 -5.12 -14.62
N TYR A 126 6.91 -5.93 -13.56
CA TYR A 126 6.83 -5.47 -12.17
C TYR A 126 7.93 -6.09 -11.34
N GLN A 127 8.56 -5.28 -10.50
CA GLN A 127 9.57 -5.72 -9.56
C GLN A 127 9.44 -4.92 -8.27
N ALA A 128 9.83 -5.52 -7.15
CA ALA A 128 10.04 -4.77 -5.92
C ALA A 128 11.40 -5.09 -5.31
N LYS A 129 11.95 -4.15 -4.55
CA LYS A 129 13.18 -4.32 -3.78
C LYS A 129 12.94 -3.86 -2.35
N LEU A 130 13.18 -4.75 -1.40
CA LEU A 130 13.11 -4.48 0.03
C LEU A 130 14.52 -4.44 0.58
N ILE A 131 14.86 -3.38 1.30
CA ILE A 131 16.13 -3.23 2.00
C ILE A 131 15.82 -3.05 3.48
N PHE A 132 16.43 -3.85 4.34
CA PHE A 132 16.21 -3.86 5.78
C PHE A 132 17.50 -4.24 6.51
N GLU A 133 17.52 -4.00 7.81
CA GLU A 133 18.60 -4.39 8.70
C GLU A 133 18.23 -5.67 9.46
N GLU A 134 19.10 -6.66 9.49
CA GLU A 134 18.91 -7.89 10.28
C GLU A 134 20.26 -8.31 10.85
N ASP A 135 20.32 -8.52 12.17
CA ASP A 135 21.54 -8.82 12.91
C ASP A 135 22.67 -7.81 12.67
N GLY A 136 22.32 -6.51 12.56
CA GLY A 136 23.27 -5.41 12.30
C GLY A 136 23.83 -5.39 10.88
N GLN A 137 23.32 -6.24 9.99
CA GLN A 137 23.72 -6.28 8.58
C GLN A 137 22.57 -5.82 7.68
N ARG A 138 22.93 -5.08 6.63
CA ARG A 138 21.99 -4.70 5.58
C ARG A 138 21.68 -5.91 4.70
N ARG A 139 20.41 -6.26 4.58
CA ARG A 139 19.90 -7.29 3.67
C ARG A 139 19.06 -6.67 2.58
N THR A 140 19.07 -7.30 1.41
CA THR A 140 18.31 -6.90 0.22
C THR A 140 17.55 -8.10 -0.29
N ILE A 141 16.26 -7.92 -0.57
CA ILE A 141 15.41 -8.94 -1.19
C ILE A 141 14.77 -8.31 -2.42
N SER A 142 14.87 -8.99 -3.56
CA SER A 142 14.12 -8.64 -4.76
C SER A 142 12.92 -9.54 -4.92
N TYR A 143 11.80 -8.95 -5.31
CA TYR A 143 10.57 -9.65 -5.64
C TYR A 143 10.29 -9.50 -7.13
N VAL A 144 10.03 -10.61 -7.80
CA VAL A 144 9.80 -10.71 -9.24
C VAL A 144 8.49 -11.44 -9.52
N SER A 145 8.09 -11.50 -10.79
CA SER A 145 6.91 -12.25 -11.21
C SER A 145 6.93 -13.68 -10.67
N LYS A 146 5.80 -14.16 -10.14
CA LYS A 146 5.63 -15.56 -9.69
C LYS A 146 5.90 -16.60 -10.79
N TYR A 147 5.87 -16.17 -12.05
CA TYR A 147 6.13 -17.03 -13.20
C TYR A 147 7.64 -17.15 -13.53
N ALA A 148 8.51 -16.40 -12.86
CA ALA A 148 9.97 -16.49 -13.01
C ALA A 148 10.54 -17.67 -12.19
N LEU A 149 10.13 -18.89 -12.54
CA LEU A 149 10.39 -20.11 -11.76
C LEU A 149 11.88 -20.37 -11.49
N SER A 150 12.77 -20.01 -12.43
CA SER A 150 14.22 -20.15 -12.24
C SER A 150 14.75 -19.23 -11.13
N LEU A 151 14.16 -18.06 -10.95
CA LEU A 151 14.54 -17.10 -9.90
C LEU A 151 13.93 -17.47 -8.54
N ALA A 152 12.89 -18.31 -8.51
CA ALA A 152 12.31 -18.80 -7.27
C ALA A 152 13.10 -19.96 -6.64
N ALA A 153 14.11 -20.50 -7.33
CA ALA A 153 14.95 -21.56 -6.80
C ALA A 153 15.82 -21.06 -5.65
N VAL A 154 15.93 -21.88 -4.59
CA VAL A 154 16.75 -21.57 -3.41
C VAL A 154 18.21 -21.30 -3.83
N GLY A 155 18.78 -20.19 -3.37
CA GLY A 155 20.14 -19.77 -3.70
C GLY A 155 20.24 -18.81 -4.88
N ALA A 156 19.19 -18.64 -5.68
CA ALA A 156 19.16 -17.71 -6.81
C ALA A 156 19.38 -16.25 -6.37
N GLU A 157 19.05 -15.90 -5.13
CA GLU A 157 19.23 -14.57 -4.56
C GLU A 157 20.70 -14.16 -4.47
N LYS A 158 21.64 -15.11 -4.43
CA LYS A 158 23.08 -14.83 -4.27
C LYS A 158 23.74 -14.30 -5.54
N GLU A 159 23.22 -14.71 -6.69
CA GLU A 159 23.73 -14.32 -8.01
C GLU A 159 22.84 -13.26 -8.67
N PHE A 160 21.73 -12.90 -8.03
CA PHE A 160 20.78 -11.95 -8.57
C PHE A 160 21.33 -10.52 -8.46
N ASP A 161 21.36 -9.83 -9.60
CA ASP A 161 21.65 -8.40 -9.62
C ASP A 161 20.42 -7.60 -9.16
N HIS A 162 20.40 -7.24 -7.88
CA HIS A 162 19.34 -6.45 -7.24
C HIS A 162 19.23 -5.00 -7.75
N ASP A 163 20.25 -4.50 -8.44
CA ASP A 163 20.32 -3.14 -8.95
C ASP A 163 20.14 -3.05 -10.46
N ARG A 164 19.97 -4.21 -11.13
CA ARG A 164 19.63 -4.28 -12.55
C ARG A 164 18.37 -3.48 -12.86
N PRO A 165 18.43 -2.48 -13.75
CA PRO A 165 17.24 -1.78 -14.22
C PRO A 165 16.28 -2.74 -14.93
N LEU A 166 14.98 -2.60 -14.64
CA LEU A 166 13.94 -3.44 -15.23
C LEU A 166 13.83 -3.23 -16.75
N SER A 167 13.84 -1.96 -17.18
CA SER A 167 13.83 -1.54 -18.58
C SER A 167 14.46 -0.15 -18.72
N THR A 168 14.73 0.26 -19.96
CA THR A 168 15.19 1.61 -20.30
C THR A 168 14.21 2.70 -19.87
N ASN A 169 12.91 2.37 -19.77
CA ASN A 169 11.88 3.25 -19.23
C ASN A 169 11.17 2.56 -18.06
N THR A 170 11.60 2.90 -16.84
CA THR A 170 11.05 2.36 -15.59
C THR A 170 10.56 3.47 -14.70
N ARG A 171 9.33 3.35 -14.17
CA ARG A 171 8.83 4.21 -13.09
C ARG A 171 9.07 3.51 -11.76
N GLN A 172 9.50 4.28 -10.75
CA GLN A 172 9.70 3.79 -9.40
C GLN A 172 8.92 4.62 -8.37
N LEU A 173 8.36 3.94 -7.38
CA LEU A 173 7.90 4.52 -6.12
C LEU A 173 8.82 4.01 -5.02
N VAL A 174 9.49 4.93 -4.32
CA VAL A 174 10.41 4.60 -3.22
C VAL A 174 9.82 5.09 -1.91
N LEU A 175 9.60 4.15 -0.99
CA LEU A 175 9.04 4.39 0.33
C LEU A 175 10.14 4.12 1.36
N ASN A 176 10.49 5.13 2.14
CA ASN A 176 11.58 5.04 3.12
C ASN A 176 11.07 4.59 4.50
N ARG A 177 12.00 4.33 5.42
CA ARG A 177 11.71 4.00 6.83
C ARG A 177 10.68 4.93 7.47
N GLU A 178 10.79 6.25 7.26
CA GLU A 178 9.92 7.22 7.93
C GLU A 178 8.45 7.07 7.53
N PHE A 179 8.19 6.84 6.23
CA PHE A 179 6.84 6.56 5.74
C PHE A 179 6.20 5.37 6.48
N PHE A 180 6.94 4.25 6.61
CA PHE A 180 6.42 3.06 7.28
C PHE A 180 6.25 3.25 8.79
N ARG A 181 7.17 3.96 9.46
CA ARG A 181 7.05 4.25 10.89
C ARG A 181 5.85 5.12 11.20
N GLN A 182 5.64 6.19 10.42
CA GLN A 182 4.48 7.06 10.58
C GLN A 182 3.18 6.30 10.32
N LEU A 183 3.12 5.53 9.22
CA LEU A 183 1.95 4.72 8.91
C LEU A 183 1.64 3.69 9.98
N LYS A 184 2.66 3.00 10.49
CA LYS A 184 2.49 2.00 11.56
C LYS A 184 1.99 2.64 12.85
N ARG A 185 2.55 3.79 13.23
CA ARG A 185 2.07 4.56 14.39
C ARG A 185 0.58 4.89 14.25
N ASP A 186 0.13 5.33 13.08
CA ASP A 186 -1.27 5.65 12.84
C ASP A 186 -2.17 4.39 12.82
N VAL A 187 -1.64 3.26 12.34
CA VAL A 187 -2.30 1.95 12.41
C VAL A 187 -2.50 1.51 13.85
N ASP A 188 -1.45 1.56 14.67
CA ASP A 188 -1.46 1.11 16.07
C ASP A 188 -2.34 2.02 16.92
N LEU A 189 -2.23 3.35 16.76
CA LEU A 189 -3.14 4.31 17.40
C LEU A 189 -4.59 4.00 17.07
N SER A 190 -4.91 3.77 15.78
CA SER A 190 -6.27 3.44 15.37
C SER A 190 -6.76 2.11 15.95
N ARG A 191 -5.88 1.14 16.22
CA ARG A 191 -6.21 -0.16 16.83
C ARG A 191 -6.42 -0.03 18.34
N HIS A 192 -5.57 0.73 19.02
CA HIS A 192 -5.68 0.96 20.47
C HIS A 192 -6.91 1.77 20.87
N LEU A 193 -7.36 2.69 20.02
CA LEU A 193 -8.42 3.63 20.42
C LEU A 193 -9.82 3.01 20.55
N ASP A 194 -10.04 1.73 20.22
CA ASP A 194 -11.28 0.89 20.39
C ASP A 194 -12.67 1.56 20.33
N ARG A 195 -12.74 2.74 19.75
CA ARG A 195 -13.97 3.44 19.45
C ARG A 195 -14.33 3.06 18.02
N PRO A 196 -15.40 2.28 17.80
CA PRO A 196 -16.11 2.42 16.53
C PRO A 196 -16.42 3.91 16.43
N LEU A 197 -16.13 4.52 15.28
CA LEU A 197 -16.51 5.92 15.10
C LEU A 197 -18.05 5.96 15.22
N GLU A 198 -18.57 6.38 16.37
CA GLU A 198 -20.00 6.54 16.71
C GLU A 198 -20.70 7.62 15.88
N THR A 199 -20.00 8.20 14.94
CA THR A 199 -20.54 9.22 14.06
C THR A 199 -21.30 8.51 12.95
N ASP A 200 -22.52 8.95 12.70
CA ASP A 200 -23.43 8.42 11.69
C ASP A 200 -22.84 8.73 10.29
N TRP A 201 -21.91 7.90 9.82
CA TRP A 201 -21.09 8.16 8.61
C TRP A 201 -21.83 7.76 7.34
N ARG A 202 -22.84 8.54 6.99
CA ARG A 202 -23.19 8.68 5.58
C ARG A 202 -21.96 9.26 4.87
N GLU A 203 -21.28 8.47 4.05
CA GLU A 203 -20.43 9.00 3.00
C GLU A 203 -21.28 9.99 2.22
N TYR A 204 -20.89 11.27 2.20
CA TYR A 204 -21.53 12.22 1.31
C TYR A 204 -21.06 11.88 -0.10
N GLU A 205 -22.00 11.45 -0.92
CA GLU A 205 -21.75 11.19 -2.33
C GLU A 205 -21.59 12.52 -3.09
N THR A 206 -22.03 13.66 -2.52
CA THR A 206 -21.92 15.00 -3.12
C THR A 206 -21.65 16.15 -2.11
N GLU A 207 -21.15 17.30 -2.58
CA GLU A 207 -20.98 18.52 -1.76
C GLU A 207 -22.30 19.07 -1.18
N GLU A 208 -23.42 18.78 -1.83
CA GLU A 208 -24.76 19.20 -1.40
C GLU A 208 -25.21 18.44 -0.14
N GLU A 209 -24.91 17.16 -0.06
CA GLU A 209 -25.21 16.36 1.13
C GLU A 209 -24.34 16.76 2.32
N ARG A 210 -23.06 17.12 2.06
CA ARG A 210 -22.16 17.72 3.05
C ARG A 210 -22.78 19.00 3.62
N ASN A 211 -23.17 19.94 2.77
CA ASN A 211 -23.73 21.23 3.19
C ASN A 211 -25.06 21.09 3.96
N ALA A 212 -25.95 20.20 3.53
CA ALA A 212 -27.22 19.91 4.21
C ALA A 212 -27.03 19.31 5.62
N PHE A 213 -25.96 18.55 5.83
CA PHE A 213 -25.61 18.04 7.15
C PHE A 213 -25.00 19.11 8.06
N HIS A 214 -24.13 19.97 7.53
CA HIS A 214 -23.59 21.11 8.29
C HIS A 214 -24.69 22.08 8.72
N GLU A 215 -25.71 22.31 7.88
CA GLU A 215 -26.91 23.07 8.27
C GLU A 215 -27.72 22.38 9.37
N ARG A 216 -27.89 21.05 9.32
CA ARG A 216 -28.58 20.27 10.37
C ARG A 216 -27.85 20.27 11.72
N LEU A 217 -26.52 20.37 11.70
CA LEU A 217 -25.69 20.53 12.90
C LEU A 217 -25.61 21.99 13.41
N GLY A 218 -26.29 22.92 12.75
CA GLY A 218 -26.38 24.31 13.17
C GLY A 218 -25.16 25.18 12.82
N ALA A 219 -24.29 24.72 11.92
CA ALA A 219 -23.14 25.51 11.47
C ALA A 219 -23.62 26.72 10.65
N ARG A 220 -23.22 27.94 11.07
CA ARG A 220 -23.55 29.18 10.35
C ARG A 220 -22.41 29.57 9.40
N LYS A 221 -22.75 30.31 8.33
CA LYS A 221 -21.76 30.90 7.39
C LYS A 221 -20.69 31.66 8.18
N GLY A 222 -19.45 31.18 8.13
CA GLY A 222 -18.29 31.74 8.85
C GLY A 222 -17.68 30.85 9.93
N SER A 223 -18.22 29.64 10.15
CA SER A 223 -17.62 28.66 11.08
C SER A 223 -16.43 27.97 10.41
N LEU A 224 -15.22 28.16 10.93
CA LEU A 224 -14.02 27.42 10.52
C LEU A 224 -13.89 26.17 11.40
N PHE A 225 -14.03 24.99 10.79
CA PHE A 225 -13.66 23.68 11.35
C PHE A 225 -12.70 22.99 10.40
#